data_AF-Q9SQE4-F1
#
_entry.id   AF-Q9SQE4-F1
#
_cell.length_a   1.000
_cell.length_b   1.000
_cell.length_c   1.000
_cell.angle_alpha   90.00
_cell.angle_beta   90.00
_cell.angle_gamma   90.00
#
_symmetry.space_group_name_H-M   'P 1'
#
loop_
_entity.id
_entity.type
_entity.pdbx_description
1 polymer ?
#
loop_
_entity_poly.entity_id
_entity_poly.type
_entity_poly.pdbx_seq_one_letter_code
_entity_poly.pdbx_strand_id
1 'polypeptide(L)' 'TNYLRPGIKRGNFTEEEDELIVKLHSVLGNKWSLIAGRLPGRT' A
#
# COMPACT_ATOMS: atom_id res chain seq x y z
N THR A 1 0.04 -27.98 2.03
CA THR A 1 -0.99 -27.04 1.53
C THR A 1 -0.86 -25.69 2.21
N ASN A 2 0.02 -24.80 1.73
CA ASN A 2 -0.03 -23.38 2.11
C ASN A 2 0.87 -22.56 1.17
N TYR A 3 0.28 -21.97 0.12
CA TYR A 3 0.97 -21.09 -0.82
C TYR A 3 0.65 -19.63 -0.45
N LEU A 4 1.23 -19.14 0.65
CA LEU A 4 1.36 -17.69 0.83
C LEU A 4 2.32 -17.20 -0.25
N ARG A 5 1.84 -16.38 -1.19
CA ARG A 5 2.70 -15.81 -2.25
C ARG A 5 3.91 -15.14 -1.58
N PRO A 6 5.15 -15.56 -1.89
CA PRO A 6 6.36 -15.05 -1.23
C PRO A 6 6.74 -13.60 -1.65
N GLY A 7 5.78 -12.81 -2.13
CA GLY A 7 5.98 -11.44 -2.61
C GLY A 7 5.11 -10.38 -1.92
N ILE A 8 4.16 -10.77 -1.07
CA ILE A 8 3.39 -9.81 -0.25
C ILE A 8 4.22 -9.51 0.99
N LYS A 9 4.81 -8.32 1.07
CA LYS A 9 5.40 -7.84 2.31
C LYS A 9 4.26 -7.70 3.33
N ARG A 10 4.26 -8.57 4.35
CA ARG A 10 3.41 -8.48 5.55
C ARG A 10 4.07 -7.67 6.68
N GLY A 11 5.14 -6.93 6.38
CA GLY A 11 5.82 -6.06 7.34
C GLY A 11 5.16 -4.68 7.43
N ASN A 12 5.63 -3.84 8.35
CA ASN A 12 5.23 -2.43 8.44
C ASN A 12 5.40 -1.71 7.10
N PHE A 13 4.57 -0.69 6.84
CA PHE A 13 4.81 0.24 5.73
C PHE A 13 6.18 0.89 5.92
N THR A 14 6.95 1.04 4.85
CA THR A 14 8.16 1.89 4.91
C THR A 14 7.75 3.35 5.06
N GLU A 15 8.66 4.18 5.54
CA GLU A 15 8.43 5.62 5.67
C GLU A 15 8.04 6.23 4.31
N GLU A 16 8.60 5.73 3.22
CA GLU A 16 8.24 6.15 1.86
C GLU A 16 6.79 5.77 1.49
N GLU A 17 6.33 4.57 1.89
CA GLU A 17 4.94 4.14 1.67
C GLU A 17 3.97 5.01 2.49
N ASP A 18 4.32 5.36 3.73
CA ASP A 18 3.50 6.19 4.61
C ASP A 18 3.37 7.63 4.07
N GLU A 19 4.50 8.24 3.67
CA GLU A 19 4.49 9.55 3.01
C GLU A 19 3.66 9.54 1.72
N LEU A 20 3.75 8.46 0.93
CA LEU A 20 2.96 8.31 -0.28
C LEU A 20 1.46 8.21 0.05
N ILE A 21 1.09 7.45 1.08
CA ILE A 21 -0.30 7.32 1.55
C ILE A 21 -0.82 8.68 2.01
N VAL A 22 -0.07 9.42 2.82
CA VAL A 22 -0.48 10.75 3.31
C VAL A 22 -0.63 11.73 2.15
N LYS A 23 0.32 11.75 1.22
CA LYS A 23 0.27 12.60 0.02
C LYS A 23 -0.91 12.24 -0.89
N LEU A 24 -1.12 10.96 -1.14
CA LEU A 24 -2.24 10.48 -1.97
C LEU A 24 -3.57 10.73 -1.27
N HIS A 25 -3.67 10.56 0.04
CA HIS A 25 -4.87 10.85 0.82
C HIS A 25 -5.18 12.35 0.82
N SER A 26 -4.17 13.21 0.89
CA SER A 26 -4.34 14.66 0.75
C SER A 26 -4.89 15.07 -0.62
N VAL A 27 -4.48 14.36 -1.69
CA VAL A 27 -4.91 14.65 -3.07
C VAL A 27 -6.26 13.99 -3.43
N LEU A 28 -6.45 12.73 -3.03
CA LEU A 28 -7.58 11.87 -3.45
C LEU A 28 -8.69 11.79 -2.41
N GLY A 29 -8.41 12.16 -1.16
CA GLY A 29 -9.29 11.98 -0.01
C GLY A 29 -9.43 10.52 0.40
N ASN A 30 -10.64 10.15 0.82
CA ASN A 30 -11.04 8.83 1.32
C ASN A 30 -11.13 7.73 0.23
N LYS A 31 -10.42 7.86 -0.89
CA LYS A 31 -10.40 6.90 -2.01
C LYS A 31 -9.35 5.80 -1.79
N TRP A 32 -9.50 5.04 -0.71
CA TRP A 32 -8.54 4.00 -0.31
C TRP A 32 -8.26 2.95 -1.40
N SER A 33 -9.25 2.55 -2.19
CA SER A 33 -9.05 1.59 -3.29
C SER A 33 -8.07 2.12 -4.35
N LEU A 34 -8.08 3.43 -4.62
CA LEU A 34 -7.18 4.06 -5.59
C LEU A 34 -5.78 4.26 -5.00
N ILE A 35 -5.70 4.59 -3.71
CA ILE A 35 -4.45 4.72 -2.97
C ILE A 35 -3.74 3.35 -2.91
N ALA A 36 -4.45 2.29 -2.56
CA ALA A 36 -3.92 0.94 -2.51
C ALA A 36 -3.42 0.46 -3.89
N GLY A 37 -4.14 0.79 -4.97
CA GLY A 37 -3.70 0.49 -6.34
C GLY A 37 -2.43 1.24 -6.79
N ARG A 38 -2.03 2.30 -6.07
CA ARG A 38 -0.80 3.06 -6.30
C ARG A 38 0.38 2.58 -5.44
N LEU A 39 0.19 1.59 -4.57
CA LEU A 39 1.22 1.00 -3.71
C LEU A 39 1.71 -0.34 -4.31
N PRO A 40 2.71 -0.32 -5.20
CA PRO A 40 3.23 -1.55 -5.82
C PRO A 40 3.84 -2.48 -4.76
N GLY A 41 3.40 -3.74 -4.73
CA GLY A 41 3.94 -4.75 -3.81
C GLY A 41 3.14 -4.98 -2.52
N ARG A 42 1.99 -4.31 -2.35
CA ARG A 42 1.04 -4.52 -1.23
C ARG A 42 -0.32 -5.07 -1.64
N THR A 43 -0.55 -5.30 -2.94
CA THR A 43 -1.75 -5.94 -3.53
C THR A 43 -1.38 -7.14 -4.39
#